data_AF-A0A7X7XQW7-F1
#
_entry.id   AF-A0A7X7XQW7-F1
#
_cell.length_a   1.000
_cell.length_b   1.000
_cell.length_c   1.000
_cell.angle_alpha   90.00
_cell.angle_beta   90.00
_cell.angle_gamma   90.00
#
_symmetry.space_group_name_H-M   'P 1'
#
loop_
_entity.id
_entity.type
_entity.pdbx_description
1 polymer ?
#
loop_
_entity_poly.entity_id
_entity_poly.type
_entity_poly.pdbx_seq_one_letter_code
_entity_poly.pdbx_strand_id
1 'polypeptide(L)'
;MRDFKKVIYFSLITVTSFLALIISTMAFTTTAWFTTILHFNTHTNASSISNYYAGGTGTETDPYLIATPRHVYNFSWLQNSGIYPTKTYFKL
;
A
#
# COMPACT_ATOMS: atom_id res chain seq x y z
N MET A 1 -5.48 -52.06 20.76
CA MET A 1 -5.76 -50.66 21.17
C MET A 1 -4.51 -49.76 21.29
N ARG A 2 -3.31 -50.27 21.58
CA ARG A 2 -2.09 -49.44 21.75
C ARG A 2 -1.60 -48.76 20.46
N ASP A 3 -1.72 -49.44 19.32
CA ASP A 3 -1.23 -48.90 18.04
C ASP A 3 -2.20 -47.89 17.41
N PHE A 4 -3.50 -48.05 17.67
CA PHE A 4 -4.52 -47.07 17.27
C PHE A 4 -4.32 -45.70 17.93
N LYS A 5 -3.95 -45.67 19.23
CA LYS A 5 -3.61 -44.43 19.92
C LYS A 5 -2.37 -43.75 19.30
N LYS A 6 -1.35 -44.53 18.92
CA LYS A 6 -0.15 -43.99 18.26
C LYS A 6 -0.48 -43.36 16.89
N VAL A 7 -1.33 -44.01 16.09
CA VAL A 7 -1.78 -43.47 14.80
C VAL A 7 -2.53 -42.15 14.98
N ILE A 8 -3.39 -42.05 16.00
CA ILE A 8 -4.07 -40.79 16.34
C ILE A 8 -3.08 -39.70 16.74
N TYR A 9 -2.08 -40.02 17.57
CA TYR A 9 -1.05 -39.05 17.97
C TYR A 9 -0.24 -38.54 16.78
N PHE A 10 0.20 -39.44 15.88
CA PHE A 10 0.93 -39.03 14.67
C PHE A 10 0.06 -38.16 13.76
N SER A 11 -1.20 -38.53 13.57
CA SER A 11 -2.15 -37.74 12.78
C SER A 11 -2.33 -36.32 13.34
N LEU A 12 -2.52 -36.19 14.65
CA LEU A 12 -2.63 -34.89 15.32
C LEU A 12 -1.39 -34.02 15.14
N ILE A 13 -0.19 -34.59 15.27
CA ILE A 13 1.07 -33.87 15.07
C ILE A 13 1.22 -33.39 13.62
N THR A 14 0.84 -34.23 12.64
CA THR A 14 0.90 -33.84 11.23
C THR A 14 -0.08 -32.72 10.89
N VAL A 15 -1.31 -32.77 11.42
CA VAL A 15 -2.33 -31.74 11.19
C VAL A 15 -1.91 -30.41 11.80
N THR A 16 -1.41 -30.40 13.05
CA THR A 16 -0.96 -29.16 13.70
C THR A 16 0.24 -28.54 12.99
N SER A 17 1.19 -29.37 12.54
CA SER A 17 2.35 -28.91 11.75
C SER A 17 1.91 -28.28 10.42
N PHE A 18 0.91 -28.85 9.76
CA PHE A 18 0.37 -28.30 8.51
C PHE A 18 -0.37 -26.97 8.72
N LEU A 19 -1.16 -26.86 9.79
CA LEU A 19 -1.82 -25.60 10.16
C LEU A 19 -0.82 -24.50 10.49
N ALA A 20 0.28 -24.81 11.17
CA ALA A 20 1.34 -23.85 11.47
C ALA A 20 2.02 -23.32 10.19
N LEU A 21 2.24 -24.17 9.19
CA LEU A 21 2.77 -23.76 7.88
C LEU A 21 1.81 -22.81 7.16
N ILE A 22 0.51 -23.11 7.15
CA ILE A 22 -0.50 -22.24 6.52
C ILE A 22 -0.49 -20.86 7.19
N ILE A 23 -0.56 -20.80 8.53
CA ILE A 23 -0.56 -19.54 9.28
C ILE A 23 0.71 -18.73 8.99
N SER A 24 1.87 -19.38 8.95
CA SER A 24 3.15 -18.75 8.63
C SER A 24 3.11 -18.13 7.22
N THR A 25 2.72 -18.89 6.20
CA THR A 25 2.65 -18.38 4.82
C THR A 25 1.69 -17.21 4.67
N MET A 26 0.53 -17.26 5.32
CA MET A 26 -0.45 -16.16 5.31
C MET A 26 0.09 -14.91 6.03
N ALA A 27 0.84 -15.06 7.12
CA ALA A 27 1.44 -13.93 7.84
C ALA A 27 2.50 -13.23 6.98
N PHE A 28 3.37 -13.98 6.28
CA PHE A 28 4.42 -13.40 5.42
C PHE A 28 3.86 -12.63 4.23
N THR A 29 2.86 -13.16 3.53
CA THR A 29 2.25 -12.46 2.38
C THR A 29 1.49 -11.20 2.81
N THR A 30 0.84 -11.26 3.97
CA THR A 30 0.10 -10.14 4.55
C THR A 30 1.06 -9.01 4.94
N THR A 31 2.16 -9.30 5.63
CA THR A 31 3.16 -8.28 6.01
C THR A 31 3.88 -7.66 4.81
N ALA A 32 4.16 -8.42 3.74
CA ALA A 32 4.76 -7.90 2.52
C ALA A 32 3.90 -6.81 1.83
N TRP A 33 2.58 -7.04 1.77
CA TRP A 33 1.64 -6.05 1.23
C TRP A 33 1.58 -4.78 2.11
N PHE A 34 1.49 -4.95 3.43
CA PHE A 34 1.39 -3.79 4.34
C PHE A 34 2.69 -3.00 4.47
N THR A 35 3.86 -3.65 4.42
CA THR A 35 5.16 -2.96 4.50
C THR A 35 5.48 -2.15 3.25
N THR A 36 5.01 -2.57 2.08
CA THR A 36 5.13 -1.81 0.82
C THR A 36 4.35 -0.50 0.88
N ILE A 37 3.19 -0.50 1.54
CA ILE A 37 2.39 0.72 1.79
C ILE A 37 3.09 1.65 2.79
N LEU A 38 3.99 1.16 3.64
CA LEU A 38 4.66 2.00 4.65
C LEU A 38 6.00 2.58 4.18
N HIS A 39 6.58 2.08 3.07
CA HIS A 39 7.86 2.56 2.52
C HIS A 39 7.65 3.45 1.29
N PHE A 40 6.97 4.59 1.46
CA PHE A 40 6.97 5.63 0.44
C PHE A 40 8.33 6.34 0.46
N ASN A 41 9.23 5.98 -0.46
CA ASN A 41 10.49 6.69 -0.69
C ASN A 41 10.21 8.01 -1.42
N THR A 42 9.75 9.02 -0.70
CA THR A 42 9.53 10.37 -1.24
C THR A 42 10.79 11.21 -1.10
N HIS A 43 11.80 10.93 -1.91
CA HIS A 43 12.90 11.88 -2.14
C HIS A 43 12.39 13.01 -3.06
N THR A 44 11.47 13.83 -2.55
CA THR A 44 10.99 15.02 -3.27
C THR A 44 12.01 16.13 -3.07
N ASN A 45 12.84 16.36 -4.09
CA ASN A 45 13.78 17.47 -4.11
C ASN A 45 12.99 18.79 -4.20
N ALA A 46 12.58 19.34 -3.05
CA ALA A 46 12.24 20.73 -2.73
C ALA A 46 11.47 21.58 -3.79
N SER A 47 10.79 20.98 -4.76
CA SER A 47 9.88 21.69 -5.67
C SER A 47 8.49 21.66 -5.06
N SER A 48 7.90 22.84 -4.88
CA SER A 48 6.51 22.97 -4.43
C SER A 48 5.59 22.10 -5.30
N ILE A 49 4.64 21.40 -4.68
CA ILE A 49 3.64 20.56 -5.38
C ILE A 49 2.92 21.36 -6.49
N SER A 50 2.76 22.67 -6.30
CA SER A 50 2.21 23.58 -7.31
C SER A 50 2.94 23.56 -8.66
N ASN A 51 4.24 23.28 -8.69
CA ASN A 51 5.04 23.26 -9.92
C ASN A 51 4.70 22.07 -10.84
N TYR A 52 3.98 21.08 -10.33
CA TYR A 52 3.51 19.95 -11.11
C TYR A 52 2.20 20.25 -11.86
N TYR A 53 1.62 21.43 -11.64
CA TYR A 53 0.35 21.89 -12.17
C TYR A 53 0.49 23.24 -12.88
N ALA A 54 -0.59 23.70 -13.53
CA ALA A 54 -0.63 25.02 -14.15
C ALA A 54 -0.73 26.16 -13.11
N GLY A 55 -1.00 25.83 -11.84
CA GLY A 55 -1.16 26.77 -10.74
C GLY A 55 -2.06 26.20 -9.64
N GLY A 56 -2.38 27.05 -8.67
CA GLY A 56 -3.20 26.73 -7.50
C GLY A 56 -2.40 26.15 -6.33
N THR A 57 -3.07 26.08 -5.18
CA THR A 57 -2.53 25.57 -3.90
C THR A 57 -3.18 24.25 -3.48
N GLY A 58 -4.19 23.77 -4.21
CA GLY A 58 -4.91 22.53 -3.93
C GLY A 58 -6.02 22.67 -2.89
N THR A 59 -6.36 23.91 -2.51
CA THR A 59 -7.48 24.20 -1.60
C THR A 59 -8.80 24.28 -2.36
N GLU A 60 -9.92 24.29 -1.65
CA GLU A 60 -11.24 24.38 -2.27
C GLU A 60 -11.44 25.69 -3.06
N THR A 61 -10.95 26.80 -2.50
CA THR A 61 -11.04 28.12 -3.14
C THR A 61 -9.95 28.35 -4.18
N ASP A 62 -8.89 27.55 -4.17
CA ASP A 62 -7.75 27.65 -5.09
C ASP A 62 -7.20 26.24 -5.46
N PRO A 63 -7.94 25.48 -6.30
CA PRO A 63 -7.61 24.12 -6.67
C PRO A 63 -6.43 24.03 -7.62
N TYR A 64 -5.72 22.90 -7.64
CA TYR A 64 -4.65 22.66 -8.61
C TYR A 64 -5.20 22.57 -10.04
N LEU A 65 -4.54 23.24 -10.98
CA LEU A 65 -5.00 23.37 -12.36
C LEU A 65 -4.38 22.31 -13.31
N ILE A 66 -5.23 21.51 -13.94
CA ILE A 66 -4.87 20.45 -14.89
C ILE A 66 -5.15 20.94 -16.32
N ALA A 67 -4.19 21.65 -16.91
CA ALA A 67 -4.32 22.19 -18.28
C ALA A 67 -3.70 21.30 -19.38
N THR A 68 -2.84 20.34 -19.03
CA THR A 68 -2.12 19.51 -20.01
C THR A 68 -2.11 18.03 -19.60
N PRO A 69 -1.93 17.09 -20.56
CA PRO A 69 -1.77 15.67 -20.25
C PRO A 69 -0.63 15.37 -19.26
N ARG A 70 0.43 16.20 -19.27
CA ARG A 70 1.53 16.08 -18.31
C ARG A 70 1.06 16.28 -16.87
N HIS A 71 0.11 17.17 -16.61
CA HIS A 71 -0.40 17.40 -15.25
C HIS A 71 -1.20 16.20 -14.74
N VAL A 72 -1.88 15.46 -15.63
CA VAL A 72 -2.56 14.20 -15.30
C VAL A 72 -1.55 13.12 -14.91
N TYR A 73 -0.46 13.00 -15.67
CA TYR A 73 0.64 12.10 -15.32
C TYR A 73 1.23 12.45 -13.95
N ASN A 74 1.53 13.73 -13.72
CA ASN A 74 2.07 14.20 -12.44
C ASN A 74 1.13 13.89 -11.27
N PHE A 75 -0.18 14.12 -11.44
CA PHE A 75 -1.18 13.78 -10.43
C PHE A 75 -1.14 12.29 -10.06
N SER A 76 -1.12 11.40 -11.04
CA SER A 76 -1.05 9.96 -10.78
C SER A 76 0.21 9.57 -10.02
N TRP A 77 1.36 10.12 -10.42
CA TRP A 77 2.63 9.86 -9.75
C TRP A 77 2.65 10.36 -8.30
N LEU A 78 2.18 11.59 -8.06
CA LEU A 78 2.12 12.20 -6.72
C LEU A 78 1.12 11.49 -5.80
N GLN A 79 -0.04 11.05 -6.33
CA GLN A 79 -1.02 10.25 -5.60
C GLN A 79 -0.43 8.91 -5.18
N ASN A 80 0.23 8.20 -6.10
CA ASN A 80 0.89 6.92 -5.80
C ASN A 80 2.07 7.07 -4.83
N SER A 81 2.65 8.26 -4.76
CA SER A 81 3.72 8.60 -3.82
C SER A 81 3.20 9.06 -2.45
N GLY A 82 1.89 9.13 -2.24
CA GLY A 82 1.27 9.53 -0.96
C GLY A 82 1.34 11.03 -0.66
N ILE A 83 1.51 11.89 -1.68
CA ILE A 83 1.74 13.34 -1.50
C ILE A 83 0.47 14.12 -1.10
N TYR A 84 -0.72 13.52 -1.22
CA TYR A 84 -2.01 14.14 -0.85
C TYR A 84 -2.60 13.46 0.41
N PRO A 85 -2.04 13.70 1.61
CA PRO A 85 -2.54 13.08 2.84
C PRO A 85 -3.90 13.64 3.29
N THR A 86 -4.30 14.81 2.78
CA THR A 86 -5.55 15.50 3.08
C THR A 86 -6.35 15.79 1.82
N LYS A 87 -7.63 16.13 1.99
CA LYS A 87 -8.53 16.47 0.88
C LYS A 87 -7.92 17.60 0.04
N THR A 88 -7.64 17.29 -1.22
CA THR A 88 -7.00 18.19 -2.19
C THR A 88 -7.94 18.36 -3.40
N TYR A 89 -8.08 19.58 -3.90
CA TYR A 89 -8.99 19.92 -4.99
C TYR A 89 -8.24 20.16 -6.30
N PHE A 90 -8.86 19.74 -7.41
CA PHE A 90 -8.32 19.84 -8.76
C PHE A 90 -9.37 20.41 -9.70
N LYS A 91 -8.94 21.16 -10.70
CA LYS A 91 -9.79 21.74 -11.74
C LYS A 91 -9.17 21.54 -13.12
N LEU A 92 -10.02 21.22 -14.09
CA LEU A 92 -9.68 21.07 -15.51
C LEU A 92 -9.87 22.41 -16.24
#